data_AF-A0A5R9BZQ3-F1
#
_entry.id   AF-A0A5R9BZQ3-F1
#
_cell.length_a   1.000
_cell.length_b   1.000
_cell.length_c   1.000
_cell.angle_alpha   90.00
_cell.angle_beta   90.00
_cell.angle_gamma   90.00
#
_symmetry.space_group_name_H-M   'P 1'
#
loop_
_entity.id
_entity.type
_entity.pdbx_description
1 polymer ?
#
loop_
_entity_poly.entity_id
_entity_poly.type
_entity_poly.pdbx_seq_one_letter_code
_entity_poly.pdbx_strand_id
1 'polypeptide(L)'
;MSKYGEDFLRMAKRPLPIHAEELDHWFDLMRRGSLLPPRSIQAVYSGLVGHALSDPRVDPEHYYYYTWMVDYLASQDVIVNELSAQLIGMAFVSTGVLKTDLPEPLTLNPWQVDDLMEWSLVSKKAVIIENNGVFIWLHHLHPQWPLIDQGGNDFQPAYLKLLSRFVRRGLQVTYLGDLDATGIRMADTLRQALPECPAFLAIQSPKRLMGWLSMYGKDDVIRTQEQKVQNSELRKEMNSIVLLGKFVEQEQLLEEYEQLIEAWLKKDDLF
;
A
#
# COMPACT_ATOMS: atom_id res chain seq x y z
N MET A 1 -16.51 -23.75 15.02
CA MET A 1 -15.09 -23.60 15.40
C MET A 1 -14.28 -24.30 14.34
N SER A 2 -13.23 -23.67 13.84
CA SER A 2 -12.43 -24.22 12.75
C SER A 2 -11.38 -25.22 13.24
N LYS A 3 -10.85 -26.03 12.33
CA LYS A 3 -9.75 -26.95 12.65
C LYS A 3 -8.53 -26.21 13.21
N TYR A 4 -8.24 -25.01 12.70
CA TYR A 4 -7.14 -24.17 13.17
C TYR A 4 -7.37 -23.69 14.60
N GLY A 5 -8.59 -23.23 14.88
CA GLY A 5 -8.99 -22.85 16.23
C GLY A 5 -8.91 -24.00 17.23
N GLU A 6 -9.36 -25.20 16.84
CA GLU A 6 -9.27 -26.40 17.67
C GLU A 6 -7.82 -26.81 17.96
N ASP A 7 -6.95 -26.79 16.94
CA ASP A 7 -5.53 -27.10 17.08
C ASP A 7 -4.85 -26.11 18.04
N PHE A 8 -5.11 -24.82 17.88
CA PHE A 8 -4.57 -23.78 18.74
C PHE A 8 -5.04 -23.91 20.20
N LEU A 9 -6.34 -24.06 20.45
CA LEU A 9 -6.88 -24.24 21.80
C LEU A 9 -6.25 -25.45 22.49
N ARG A 10 -6.13 -26.56 21.76
CA ARG A 10 -5.60 -27.82 22.28
C ARG A 10 -4.10 -27.75 22.58
N MET A 11 -3.32 -27.12 21.71
CA MET A 11 -1.86 -27.17 21.76
C MET A 11 -1.24 -25.93 22.44
N ALA A 12 -1.72 -24.73 22.09
CA ALA A 12 -1.22 -23.48 22.68
C ALA A 12 -1.82 -23.22 24.08
N LYS A 13 -2.96 -23.86 24.41
CA LYS A 13 -3.69 -23.70 25.70
C LYS A 13 -3.99 -22.23 26.03
N ARG A 14 -4.28 -21.43 25.01
CA ARG A 14 -4.68 -20.02 25.12
C ARG A 14 -6.05 -19.81 24.47
N PRO A 15 -6.83 -18.81 24.91
CA PRO A 15 -8.09 -18.47 24.24
C PRO A 15 -7.83 -18.02 22.80
N LEU A 16 -8.80 -18.26 21.93
CA LEU A 16 -8.79 -17.71 20.57
C LEU A 16 -9.12 -16.22 20.63
N PRO A 17 -8.50 -15.39 19.75
CA PRO A 17 -8.94 -14.03 19.56
C PRO A 17 -10.37 -13.98 19.03
N ILE A 18 -11.05 -12.86 19.22
CA ILE A 18 -12.37 -12.61 18.65
C ILE A 18 -12.26 -12.61 17.13
N HIS A 19 -13.15 -13.32 16.42
CA HIS A 19 -13.12 -13.47 14.96
C HIS A 19 -11.89 -14.22 14.40
N ALA A 20 -11.28 -15.10 15.20
CA ALA A 20 -10.17 -15.96 14.76
C ALA A 20 -10.44 -16.74 13.45
N GLU A 21 -11.70 -17.09 13.19
CA GLU A 21 -12.14 -17.79 11.99
C GLU A 21 -11.90 -17.00 10.69
N GLU A 22 -11.82 -15.67 10.74
CA GLU A 22 -11.55 -14.83 9.56
C GLU A 22 -10.14 -15.07 9.02
N LEU A 23 -9.23 -15.62 9.84
CA LEU A 23 -7.87 -15.98 9.42
C LEU A 23 -7.75 -17.37 8.78
N ASP A 24 -8.78 -18.21 8.90
CA ASP A 24 -8.73 -19.61 8.43
C ASP A 24 -8.42 -19.70 6.93
N HIS A 25 -8.95 -18.77 6.15
CA HIS A 25 -8.71 -18.70 4.71
C HIS A 25 -7.22 -18.60 4.37
N TRP A 26 -6.46 -17.80 5.12
CA TRP A 26 -5.01 -17.65 4.92
C TRP A 26 -4.27 -18.93 5.24
N PHE A 27 -4.65 -19.61 6.33
CA PHE A 27 -4.04 -20.88 6.71
C PHE A 27 -4.33 -21.98 5.68
N ASP A 28 -5.53 -21.99 5.08
CA ASP A 28 -5.85 -22.89 3.97
C ASP A 28 -5.00 -22.59 2.73
N LEU A 29 -4.78 -21.32 2.39
CA LEU A 29 -3.89 -20.93 1.30
C LEU A 29 -2.44 -21.32 1.57
N MET A 30 -1.94 -21.15 2.80
CA MET A 30 -0.62 -21.62 3.24
C MET A 30 -0.49 -23.13 3.02
N ARG A 31 -1.45 -23.93 3.49
CA ARG A 31 -1.44 -25.40 3.31
C ARG A 31 -1.43 -25.83 1.85
N ARG A 32 -2.08 -25.05 0.97
CA ARG A 32 -2.08 -25.29 -0.47
C ARG A 32 -0.79 -24.85 -1.18
N GLY A 33 0.15 -24.23 -0.45
CA GLY A 33 1.37 -23.66 -1.04
C GLY A 33 1.10 -22.45 -1.93
N SER A 34 -0.06 -21.79 -1.75
CA SER A 34 -0.44 -20.61 -2.55
C SER A 34 0.48 -19.44 -2.19
N LEU A 35 0.77 -18.58 -3.16
CA LEU A 35 1.41 -17.30 -2.88
C LEU A 35 0.43 -16.40 -2.12
N LEU A 36 0.88 -15.84 -1.01
CA LEU A 36 0.09 -14.98 -0.14
C LEU A 36 0.50 -13.53 -0.34
N PRO A 37 -0.46 -12.59 -0.26
CA PRO A 37 -0.12 -11.18 -0.21
C PRO A 37 0.63 -10.87 1.10
N PRO A 38 1.28 -9.70 1.19
CA PRO A 38 1.85 -9.21 2.44
C PRO A 38 0.86 -9.26 3.61
N ARG A 39 1.39 -9.45 4.83
CA ARG A 39 0.56 -9.59 6.05
C ARG A 39 -0.40 -8.45 6.29
N SER A 40 -0.08 -7.22 5.87
CA SER A 40 -0.99 -6.10 6.05
C SER A 40 -2.27 -6.23 5.22
N ILE A 41 -2.15 -6.74 4.00
CA ILE A 41 -3.30 -7.07 3.16
C ILE A 41 -4.08 -8.23 3.77
N GLN A 42 -3.40 -9.30 4.22
CA GLN A 42 -4.05 -10.42 4.90
C GLN A 42 -4.85 -9.94 6.14
N ALA A 43 -4.27 -9.06 6.95
CA ALA A 43 -4.90 -8.50 8.14
C ALA A 43 -6.17 -7.72 7.78
N VAL A 44 -6.06 -6.78 6.84
CA VAL A 44 -7.18 -5.94 6.42
C VAL A 44 -8.32 -6.76 5.81
N TYR A 45 -8.01 -7.74 4.98
CA TYR A 45 -9.01 -8.62 4.38
C TYR A 45 -9.71 -9.52 5.41
N SER A 46 -9.08 -9.72 6.58
CA SER A 46 -9.67 -10.41 7.73
C SER A 46 -10.44 -9.46 8.66
N GLY A 47 -10.68 -8.22 8.23
CA GLY A 47 -11.36 -7.19 9.04
C GLY A 47 -10.50 -6.52 10.11
N LEU A 48 -9.20 -6.84 10.18
CA LEU A 48 -8.27 -6.27 11.15
C LEU A 48 -7.68 -4.96 10.63
N VAL A 49 -6.88 -4.28 11.46
CA VAL A 49 -6.00 -3.18 11.03
C VAL A 49 -4.72 -3.75 10.42
N GLY A 50 -4.12 -3.06 9.45
CA GLY A 50 -3.03 -3.58 8.62
C GLY A 50 -1.83 -4.11 9.41
N HIS A 51 -1.51 -3.52 10.56
CA HIS A 51 -0.37 -3.98 11.36
C HIS A 51 -0.69 -5.11 12.36
N ALA A 52 -1.94 -5.57 12.46
CA ALA A 52 -2.36 -6.56 13.46
C ALA A 52 -1.58 -7.89 13.39
N LEU A 53 -1.19 -8.33 12.18
CA LEU A 53 -0.47 -9.59 11.98
C LEU A 53 1.06 -9.43 11.95
N SER A 54 1.57 -8.19 12.07
CA SER A 54 3.00 -7.87 11.96
C SER A 54 3.58 -7.15 13.18
N ASP A 55 2.77 -6.44 13.97
CA ASP A 55 3.20 -5.76 15.19
C ASP A 55 2.43 -6.30 16.42
N PRO A 56 3.11 -6.98 17.36
CA PRO A 56 2.47 -7.54 18.55
C PRO A 56 1.85 -6.50 19.48
N ARG A 57 2.10 -5.20 19.29
CA ARG A 57 1.56 -4.12 20.12
C ARG A 57 0.20 -3.62 19.62
N VAL A 58 -0.13 -3.87 18.35
CA VAL A 58 -1.36 -3.37 17.72
C VAL A 58 -2.54 -4.28 18.05
N ASP A 59 -2.39 -5.57 17.81
CA ASP A 59 -3.35 -6.59 18.20
C ASP A 59 -2.61 -7.84 18.71
N PRO A 60 -2.26 -7.88 20.02
CA PRO A 60 -1.43 -8.95 20.56
C PRO A 60 -2.06 -10.34 20.42
N GLU A 61 -3.40 -10.44 20.46
CA GLU A 61 -4.12 -11.71 20.42
C GLU A 61 -4.11 -12.30 19.01
N HIS A 62 -4.47 -11.50 18.00
CA HIS A 62 -4.40 -11.92 16.60
C HIS A 62 -2.96 -12.16 16.14
N TYR A 63 -2.03 -11.30 16.52
CA TYR A 63 -0.62 -11.48 16.23
C TYR A 63 -0.13 -12.84 16.74
N TYR A 64 -0.42 -13.17 18.00
CA TYR A 64 0.03 -14.42 18.61
C TYR A 64 -0.63 -15.64 17.95
N TYR A 65 -1.95 -15.58 17.71
CA TYR A 65 -2.66 -16.68 17.06
C TYR A 65 -2.11 -16.95 15.65
N TYR A 66 -1.92 -15.89 14.85
CA TYR A 66 -1.38 -15.99 13.50
C TYR A 66 0.05 -16.52 13.47
N THR A 67 0.94 -15.95 14.29
CA THR A 67 2.35 -16.38 14.35
C THR A 67 2.48 -17.83 14.83
N TRP A 68 1.72 -18.22 15.86
CA TRP A 68 1.67 -19.61 16.30
C TRP A 68 1.19 -20.54 15.20
N MET A 69 0.15 -20.14 14.45
CA MET A 69 -0.35 -20.96 13.35
C MET A 69 0.66 -21.12 12.22
N VAL A 70 1.35 -20.05 11.84
CA VAL A 70 2.44 -20.10 10.85
C VAL A 70 3.53 -21.07 11.30
N ASP A 71 3.98 -20.98 12.56
CA ASP A 71 5.00 -21.87 13.11
C ASP A 71 4.51 -23.33 13.17
N TYR A 72 3.26 -23.54 13.55
CA TYR A 72 2.64 -24.86 13.59
C TYR A 72 2.53 -25.48 12.19
N LEU A 73 2.14 -24.70 11.17
CA LEU A 73 2.12 -25.16 9.78
C LEU A 73 3.53 -25.49 9.28
N ALA A 74 4.52 -24.64 9.58
CA ALA A 74 5.91 -24.91 9.24
C ALA A 74 6.43 -26.21 9.90
N SER A 75 6.01 -26.49 11.14
CA SER A 75 6.33 -27.76 11.82
C SER A 75 5.69 -29.00 11.17
N GLN A 76 4.75 -28.80 10.26
CA GLN A 76 4.10 -29.84 9.44
C GLN A 76 4.62 -29.85 7.99
N ASP A 77 5.83 -29.33 7.77
CA ASP A 77 6.48 -29.24 6.46
C ASP A 77 5.69 -28.40 5.42
N VAL A 78 4.81 -27.49 5.89
CA VAL A 78 4.13 -26.53 5.01
C VAL A 78 5.08 -25.36 4.74
N ILE A 79 5.39 -25.10 3.47
CA ILE A 79 6.15 -23.92 3.05
C ILE A 79 5.19 -22.74 2.91
N VAL A 80 5.39 -21.71 3.74
CA VAL A 80 4.62 -20.47 3.68
C VAL A 80 5.22 -19.54 2.62
N ASN A 81 4.53 -19.44 1.48
CA ASN A 81 4.92 -18.58 0.36
C ASN A 81 4.31 -17.19 0.53
N GLU A 82 4.89 -16.35 1.38
CA GLU A 82 4.42 -14.99 1.62
C GLU A 82 5.29 -13.97 0.88
N LEU A 83 4.65 -13.04 0.14
CA LEU A 83 5.36 -11.91 -0.43
C LEU A 83 5.79 -10.95 0.67
N SER A 84 7.10 -10.68 0.71
CA SER A 84 7.67 -9.70 1.63
C SER A 84 7.40 -8.27 1.15
N ALA A 85 6.92 -7.42 2.05
CA ALA A 85 6.87 -5.97 1.85
C ALA A 85 8.23 -5.28 2.11
N GLN A 86 9.28 -6.04 2.45
CA GLN A 86 10.62 -5.50 2.65
C GLN A 86 11.34 -5.38 1.31
N LEU A 87 11.24 -4.20 0.70
CA LEU A 87 11.97 -3.86 -0.52
C LEU A 87 13.37 -3.37 -0.19
N ILE A 88 14.38 -3.88 -0.91
CA ILE A 88 15.79 -3.54 -0.69
C ILE A 88 16.15 -2.38 -1.63
N GLY A 89 16.16 -1.16 -1.09
CA GLY A 89 16.57 0.06 -1.79
C GLY A 89 16.13 1.30 -1.02
N MET A 90 16.95 2.36 -1.02
CA MET A 90 16.73 3.50 -0.10
C MET A 90 16.19 4.76 -0.75
N ALA A 91 16.35 4.97 -2.07
CA ALA A 91 16.09 6.27 -2.68
C ALA A 91 14.88 6.32 -3.61
N PHE A 92 14.66 5.29 -4.43
CA PHE A 92 13.57 5.27 -5.38
C PHE A 92 13.28 3.84 -5.80
N VAL A 93 12.01 3.44 -5.76
CA VAL A 93 11.58 2.11 -6.17
C VAL A 93 10.45 2.25 -7.17
N SER A 94 10.53 1.53 -8.29
CA SER A 94 9.52 1.61 -9.36
C SER A 94 9.51 0.39 -10.28
N THR A 95 8.43 0.20 -11.01
CA THR A 95 8.26 -0.80 -12.08
C THR A 95 7.62 -0.12 -13.28
N GLY A 96 8.02 -0.49 -14.51
CA GLY A 96 7.36 -0.01 -15.73
C GLY A 96 7.45 1.49 -16.01
N VAL A 97 8.34 2.24 -15.34
CA VAL A 97 8.51 3.70 -15.54
C VAL A 97 9.69 4.02 -16.45
N LEU A 98 10.82 3.34 -16.25
CA LEU A 98 12.09 3.62 -16.93
C LEU A 98 12.43 2.53 -17.94
N LYS A 99 13.05 2.91 -19.05
CA LYS A 99 13.57 1.96 -20.03
C LYS A 99 14.84 1.33 -19.48
N THR A 100 14.78 0.05 -19.15
CA THR A 100 15.90 -0.70 -18.60
C THR A 100 15.80 -2.18 -18.94
N ASP A 101 16.92 -2.89 -18.87
CA ASP A 101 17.05 -4.34 -18.91
C ASP A 101 17.32 -4.94 -17.51
N LEU A 102 17.34 -4.09 -16.47
CA LEU A 102 17.49 -4.53 -15.08
C LEU A 102 16.23 -5.26 -14.58
N PRO A 103 16.37 -6.15 -13.57
CA PRO A 103 15.23 -6.79 -12.92
C PRO A 103 14.27 -5.76 -12.29
N GLU A 104 12.98 -6.03 -12.39
CA GLU A 104 11.93 -5.23 -11.74
C GLU A 104 11.40 -5.92 -10.46
N PRO A 105 10.93 -5.16 -9.45
CA PRO A 105 10.94 -3.70 -9.38
C PRO A 105 12.37 -3.14 -9.28
N LEU A 106 12.63 -2.06 -10.01
CA LEU A 106 13.90 -1.37 -9.96
C LEU A 106 14.03 -0.66 -8.60
N THR A 107 15.06 -1.03 -7.83
CA THR A 107 15.38 -0.38 -6.57
C THR A 107 16.68 0.41 -6.69
N LEU A 108 16.64 1.67 -6.28
CA LEU A 108 17.72 2.61 -6.51
C LEU A 108 18.25 3.17 -5.19
N ASN A 109 19.57 3.34 -5.16
CA ASN A 109 20.27 3.99 -4.07
C ASN A 109 20.54 5.47 -4.37
N PRO A 110 20.74 6.31 -3.34
CA PRO A 110 20.93 7.75 -3.53
C PRO A 110 22.07 8.13 -4.48
N TRP A 111 23.18 7.37 -4.49
CA TRP A 111 24.33 7.66 -5.35
C TRP A 111 24.11 7.32 -6.83
N GLN A 112 23.03 6.60 -7.18
CA GLN A 112 22.70 6.26 -8.57
C GLN A 112 21.80 7.32 -9.22
N VAL A 113 21.27 8.25 -8.44
CA VAL A 113 20.25 9.22 -8.89
C VAL A 113 20.70 10.10 -10.05
N ASP A 114 21.96 10.56 -10.05
CA ASP A 114 22.42 11.48 -11.08
C ASP A 114 22.54 10.80 -12.45
N ASP A 115 23.03 9.56 -12.51
CA ASP A 115 23.13 8.79 -13.76
C ASP A 115 21.74 8.45 -14.34
N LEU A 116 20.74 8.32 -13.47
CA LEU A 116 19.38 7.92 -13.84
C LEU A 116 18.52 9.08 -14.35
N MET A 117 18.95 10.33 -14.18
CA MET A 117 18.19 11.49 -14.65
C MET A 117 17.96 11.51 -16.15
N GLU A 118 18.86 10.87 -16.88
CA GLU A 118 18.89 10.84 -18.35
C GLU A 118 18.30 9.54 -18.91
N TRP A 119 17.92 8.59 -18.05
CA TRP A 119 17.23 7.37 -18.50
C TRP A 119 15.90 7.73 -19.17
N SER A 120 15.58 7.02 -20.25
CA SER A 120 14.33 7.27 -20.99
C SER A 120 13.13 6.74 -20.20
N LEU A 121 12.04 7.49 -20.21
CA LEU A 121 10.75 7.01 -19.69
C LEU A 121 10.16 6.04 -20.71
N VAL A 122 9.62 4.90 -20.26
CA VAL A 122 8.79 4.01 -21.11
C VAL A 122 7.32 4.36 -21.01
N SER A 123 6.91 4.92 -19.88
CA SER A 123 5.51 5.24 -19.58
C SER A 123 5.28 6.74 -19.51
N LYS A 124 4.12 7.19 -20.01
CA LYS A 124 3.65 8.57 -19.89
C LYS A 124 2.91 8.83 -18.58
N LYS A 125 2.44 7.77 -17.93
CA LYS A 125 1.69 7.78 -16.68
C LYS A 125 2.38 6.86 -15.67
N ALA A 126 2.31 7.21 -14.40
CA ALA A 126 2.66 6.31 -13.31
C ALA A 126 1.78 6.54 -12.09
N VAL A 127 1.53 5.49 -11.32
CA VAL A 127 0.79 5.56 -10.06
C VAL A 127 1.78 5.52 -8.90
N ILE A 128 1.71 6.51 -8.03
CA ILE A 128 2.51 6.56 -6.81
C ILE A 128 1.72 5.85 -5.71
N ILE A 129 2.32 4.82 -5.13
CA ILE A 129 1.77 4.00 -4.06
C ILE A 129 2.54 4.30 -2.77
N GLU A 130 1.85 4.66 -1.71
CA GLU A 130 2.47 4.96 -0.40
C GLU A 130 3.03 3.72 0.29
N ASN A 131 2.29 2.61 0.25
CA ASN A 131 2.56 1.40 1.02
C ASN A 131 3.32 0.33 0.22
N ASN A 132 4.49 -0.11 0.73
CA ASN A 132 5.29 -1.17 0.10
C ASN A 132 4.51 -2.46 -0.18
N GLY A 133 3.65 -2.87 0.75
CA GLY A 133 2.85 -4.08 0.66
C GLY A 133 1.84 -4.01 -0.47
N VAL A 134 1.15 -2.87 -0.59
CA VAL A 134 0.25 -2.59 -1.71
C VAL A 134 1.03 -2.54 -3.03
N PHE A 135 2.19 -1.88 -3.05
CA PHE A 135 3.02 -1.79 -4.25
C PHE A 135 3.48 -3.17 -4.75
N ILE A 136 4.08 -3.99 -3.89
CA ILE A 136 4.62 -5.30 -4.32
C ILE A 136 3.51 -6.25 -4.74
N TRP A 137 2.35 -6.15 -4.09
CA TRP A 137 1.20 -6.96 -4.44
C TRP A 137 0.59 -6.54 -5.78
N LEU A 138 0.40 -5.24 -6.01
CA LEU A 138 -0.04 -4.73 -7.31
C LEU A 138 0.95 -5.06 -8.42
N HIS A 139 2.26 -5.00 -8.18
CA HIS A 139 3.26 -5.41 -9.15
C HIS A 139 3.19 -6.93 -9.45
N HIS A 140 2.97 -7.76 -8.43
CA HIS A 140 2.77 -9.20 -8.63
C HIS A 140 1.54 -9.49 -9.52
N LEU A 141 0.41 -8.82 -9.25
CA LEU A 141 -0.83 -8.99 -10.00
C LEU A 141 -0.74 -8.39 -11.40
N HIS A 142 -0.07 -7.24 -11.54
CA HIS A 142 0.02 -6.46 -12.77
C HIS A 142 1.47 -6.06 -13.07
N PRO A 143 2.32 -7.00 -13.55
CA PRO A 143 3.76 -6.77 -13.73
C PRO A 143 4.15 -5.69 -14.74
N GLN A 144 3.19 -5.19 -15.53
CA GLN A 144 3.41 -4.18 -16.57
C GLN A 144 2.90 -2.79 -16.17
N TRP A 145 2.27 -2.64 -15.01
CA TRP A 145 1.78 -1.34 -14.58
C TRP A 145 2.93 -0.42 -14.17
N PRO A 146 2.91 0.85 -14.60
CA PRO A 146 3.90 1.83 -14.19
C PRO A 146 3.60 2.29 -12.76
N LEU A 147 4.27 1.67 -11.78
CA LEU A 147 4.10 1.96 -10.36
C LEU A 147 5.37 2.58 -9.79
N ILE A 148 5.22 3.52 -8.87
CA ILE A 148 6.29 4.13 -8.09
C ILE A 148 5.95 3.90 -6.63
N ASP A 149 6.86 3.28 -5.89
CA ASP A 149 6.73 3.10 -4.46
C ASP A 149 7.31 4.32 -3.73
N GLN A 150 6.48 4.99 -2.95
CA GLN A 150 6.94 6.04 -2.03
C GLN A 150 7.50 5.40 -0.75
N GLY A 151 6.99 4.24 -0.36
CA GLY A 151 7.52 3.36 0.66
C GLY A 151 7.84 3.98 2.01
N GLY A 152 7.05 4.96 2.44
CA GLY A 152 7.32 5.69 3.68
C GLY A 152 8.67 6.41 3.71
N ASN A 153 9.33 6.64 2.55
CA ASN A 153 10.68 7.17 2.43
C ASN A 153 10.86 8.64 2.88
N ASP A 154 9.95 9.18 3.71
CA ASP A 154 10.00 10.54 4.28
C ASP A 154 10.30 11.66 3.27
N PHE A 155 10.02 11.41 1.99
CA PHE A 155 10.41 12.29 0.88
C PHE A 155 11.90 12.64 0.86
N GLN A 156 12.76 11.62 0.99
CA GLN A 156 14.21 11.79 0.83
C GLN A 156 14.54 12.64 -0.41
N PRO A 157 15.54 13.55 -0.34
CA PRO A 157 15.82 14.50 -1.42
C PRO A 157 16.07 13.84 -2.79
N ALA A 158 16.67 12.65 -2.80
CA ALA A 158 16.92 11.86 -4.00
C ALA A 158 15.61 11.46 -4.72
N TYR A 159 14.63 10.96 -3.97
CA TYR A 159 13.30 10.61 -4.47
C TYR A 159 12.62 11.80 -5.14
N LEU A 160 12.55 12.92 -4.42
CA LEU A 160 11.90 14.14 -4.90
C LEU A 160 12.60 14.72 -6.13
N LYS A 161 13.94 14.70 -6.16
CA LYS A 161 14.73 15.20 -7.29
C LYS A 161 14.45 14.39 -8.56
N LEU A 162 14.43 13.06 -8.47
CA LEU A 162 14.12 12.18 -9.60
C LEU A 162 12.68 12.36 -10.07
N LEU A 163 11.71 12.25 -9.16
CA LEU A 163 10.31 12.33 -9.51
C LEU A 163 9.95 13.69 -10.13
N SER A 164 10.45 14.79 -9.55
CA SER A 164 10.29 16.13 -10.11
C SER A 164 10.88 16.23 -11.52
N ARG A 165 12.05 15.62 -11.76
CA ARG A 165 12.67 15.56 -13.10
C ARG A 165 11.81 14.77 -14.08
N PHE A 166 11.27 13.62 -13.70
CA PHE A 166 10.40 12.81 -14.56
C PHE A 166 9.11 13.54 -14.90
N VAL A 167 8.48 14.19 -13.93
CA VAL A 167 7.28 15.01 -14.17
C VAL A 167 7.58 16.17 -15.13
N ARG A 168 8.71 16.87 -14.98
CA ARG A 168 9.14 17.91 -15.94
C ARG A 168 9.38 17.37 -17.36
N ARG A 169 9.72 16.09 -17.48
CA ARG A 169 9.92 15.40 -18.76
C ARG A 169 8.61 14.84 -19.35
N GLY A 170 7.47 15.10 -18.71
CA GLY A 170 6.15 14.75 -19.21
C GLY A 170 5.51 13.53 -18.55
N LEU A 171 6.13 12.94 -17.52
CA LEU A 171 5.47 11.88 -16.74
C LEU A 171 4.29 12.49 -15.96
N GLN A 172 3.08 12.01 -16.24
CA GLN A 172 1.92 12.28 -15.42
C GLN A 172 1.88 11.30 -14.25
N VAL A 173 1.57 11.80 -13.06
CA VAL A 173 1.46 10.95 -11.88
C VAL A 173 0.14 11.16 -11.16
N THR A 174 -0.40 10.09 -10.60
CA THR A 174 -1.50 10.14 -9.61
C THR A 174 -1.03 9.46 -8.33
N TYR A 175 -1.46 9.98 -7.18
CA TYR A 175 -1.08 9.49 -5.86
C TYR A 175 -2.19 8.66 -5.23
N LEU A 176 -1.81 7.56 -4.59
CA LEU A 176 -2.65 6.73 -3.74
C LEU A 176 -1.91 6.49 -2.43
N GLY A 177 -2.58 6.76 -1.31
CA GLY A 177 -2.04 6.53 0.03
C GLY A 177 -3.15 6.23 1.03
N ASP A 178 -2.78 6.18 2.31
CA ASP A 178 -3.75 6.01 3.38
C ASP A 178 -4.70 7.22 3.45
N LEU A 179 -5.99 6.94 3.67
CA LEU A 179 -7.02 7.97 3.81
C LEU A 179 -7.14 8.37 5.28
N ASP A 180 -6.04 8.90 5.81
CA ASP A 180 -5.94 9.46 7.14
C ASP A 180 -5.23 10.81 7.14
N ALA A 181 -5.18 11.50 8.28
CA ALA A 181 -4.62 12.84 8.34
C ALA A 181 -3.12 12.87 7.98
N THR A 182 -2.37 11.82 8.29
CA THR A 182 -0.94 11.72 7.98
C THR A 182 -0.72 11.47 6.50
N GLY A 183 -1.47 10.55 5.89
CA GLY A 183 -1.45 10.26 4.46
C GLY A 183 -1.81 11.49 3.62
N ILE A 184 -2.82 12.26 4.02
CA ILE A 184 -3.16 13.52 3.33
C ILE A 184 -2.04 14.58 3.46
N ARG A 185 -1.40 14.70 4.63
CA ARG A 185 -0.23 15.60 4.80
C ARG A 185 0.94 15.13 3.93
N MET A 186 1.16 13.82 3.83
CA MET A 186 2.20 13.24 2.97
C MET A 186 1.93 13.54 1.50
N ALA A 187 0.70 13.32 1.02
CA ALA A 187 0.27 13.71 -0.32
C ALA A 187 0.50 15.21 -0.59
N ASP A 188 0.20 16.08 0.38
CA ASP A 188 0.39 17.54 0.25
C ASP A 188 1.87 17.93 0.17
N THR A 189 2.71 17.29 0.99
CA THR A 189 4.17 17.47 0.98
C THR A 189 4.75 17.09 -0.38
N LEU A 190 4.34 15.92 -0.89
CA LEU A 190 4.76 15.47 -2.21
C LEU A 190 4.28 16.42 -3.31
N ARG A 191 3.00 16.81 -3.27
CA ARG A 191 2.42 17.69 -4.26
C ARG A 191 3.18 19.01 -4.35
N GLN A 192 3.59 19.59 -3.22
CA GLN A 192 4.36 20.84 -3.18
C GLN A 192 5.77 20.70 -3.79
N ALA A 193 6.39 19.53 -3.66
CA ALA A 193 7.72 19.27 -4.20
C ALA A 193 7.73 19.02 -5.72
N LEU A 194 6.58 18.67 -6.29
CA LEU A 194 6.44 18.36 -7.71
C LEU A 194 6.07 19.61 -8.54
N PRO A 195 6.47 19.64 -9.84
CA PRO A 195 5.93 20.59 -10.80
C PRO A 195 4.40 20.54 -10.88
N GLU A 196 3.80 21.39 -11.71
CA GLU A 196 2.37 21.32 -11.95
C GLU A 196 1.96 19.92 -12.46
N CYS A 197 1.11 19.24 -11.69
CA CYS A 197 0.64 17.89 -11.98
C CYS A 197 -0.88 17.83 -11.76
N PRO A 198 -1.70 18.20 -12.78
CA PRO A 198 -3.15 18.21 -12.65
C PRO A 198 -3.76 16.82 -12.37
N ALA A 199 -3.08 15.76 -12.80
CA ALA A 199 -3.51 14.38 -12.62
C ALA A 199 -3.22 13.81 -11.21
N PHE A 200 -2.62 14.59 -10.31
CA PHE A 200 -2.15 14.10 -9.00
C PHE A 200 -3.26 13.40 -8.21
N LEU A 201 -4.49 13.94 -8.25
CA LEU A 201 -5.68 13.39 -7.57
C LEU A 201 -6.69 12.79 -8.56
N ALA A 202 -6.24 12.26 -9.70
CA ALA A 202 -7.13 11.71 -10.73
C ALA A 202 -7.89 10.46 -10.26
N ILE A 203 -7.26 9.63 -9.43
CA ILE A 203 -7.88 8.44 -8.82
C ILE A 203 -8.44 8.79 -7.44
N GLN A 204 -7.58 9.12 -6.47
CA GLN A 204 -8.01 9.60 -5.16
C GLN A 204 -8.43 11.07 -5.27
N SER A 205 -9.71 11.30 -5.55
CA SER A 205 -10.31 12.64 -5.59
C SER A 205 -11.14 12.88 -4.33
N PRO A 206 -11.41 14.15 -3.95
CA PRO A 206 -12.21 14.44 -2.76
C PRO A 206 -13.59 13.75 -2.76
N LYS A 207 -14.21 13.62 -3.93
CA LYS A 207 -15.49 12.93 -4.09
C LYS A 207 -15.39 11.43 -3.82
N ARG A 208 -14.37 10.76 -4.38
CA ARG A 208 -14.18 9.31 -4.17
C ARG A 208 -13.78 9.03 -2.73
N LEU A 209 -12.87 9.82 -2.17
CA LEU A 209 -12.42 9.72 -0.80
C LEU A 209 -13.59 9.78 0.19
N MET A 210 -14.49 10.75 0.03
CA MET A 210 -15.69 10.83 0.88
C MET A 210 -16.55 9.55 0.80
N GLY A 211 -16.71 8.99 -0.40
CA GLY A 211 -17.38 7.71 -0.60
C GLY A 211 -16.70 6.55 0.13
N TRP A 212 -15.39 6.42 -0.03
CA TRP A 212 -14.60 5.38 0.63
C TRP A 212 -14.63 5.50 2.16
N LEU A 213 -14.49 6.70 2.72
CA LEU A 213 -14.64 6.94 4.16
C LEU A 213 -16.03 6.53 4.68
N SER A 214 -17.07 6.73 3.87
CA SER A 214 -18.44 6.40 4.26
C SER A 214 -18.70 4.89 4.25
N MET A 215 -18.10 4.16 3.29
CA MET A 215 -18.31 2.71 3.11
C MET A 215 -17.36 1.85 3.94
N TYR A 216 -16.09 2.25 4.05
CA TYR A 216 -15.01 1.42 4.61
C TYR A 216 -14.38 2.03 5.88
N GLY A 217 -14.80 3.24 6.27
CA GLY A 217 -14.12 4.01 7.31
C GLY A 217 -14.25 3.41 8.70
N LYS A 218 -13.10 3.31 9.38
CA LYS A 218 -12.94 2.92 10.78
C LYS A 218 -12.72 4.18 11.64
N ASP A 219 -13.17 4.14 12.89
CA ASP A 219 -13.03 5.28 13.82
C ASP A 219 -11.64 5.25 14.50
N ASP A 220 -10.91 6.37 14.46
CA ASP A 220 -9.67 6.57 15.23
C ASP A 220 -9.38 8.07 15.39
N VAL A 221 -9.33 8.55 16.63
CA VAL A 221 -9.17 9.97 16.95
C VAL A 221 -7.79 10.50 16.56
N ILE A 222 -6.75 9.69 16.66
CA ILE A 222 -5.37 10.09 16.36
C ILE A 222 -5.20 10.17 14.84
N ARG A 223 -5.66 9.15 14.10
CA ARG A 223 -5.56 9.11 12.64
C ARG A 223 -6.41 10.17 11.94
N THR A 224 -7.40 10.72 12.62
CA THR A 224 -8.34 11.71 12.06
C THR A 224 -8.09 13.12 12.57
N GLN A 225 -7.05 13.32 13.37
CA GLN A 225 -6.68 14.63 13.90
C GLN A 225 -6.22 15.56 12.77
N GLU A 226 -6.83 16.75 12.67
CA GLU A 226 -6.53 17.73 11.62
C GLU A 226 -5.03 18.04 11.54
N GLN A 227 -4.49 18.01 10.32
CA GLN A 227 -3.13 18.44 10.02
C GLN A 227 -3.12 19.59 9.01
N LYS A 228 -2.04 20.37 9.02
CA LYS A 228 -1.89 21.53 8.13
C LYS A 228 -1.65 21.07 6.68
N VAL A 229 -2.59 21.41 5.80
CA VAL A 229 -2.56 21.08 4.37
C VAL A 229 -2.70 22.35 3.53
N GLN A 230 -1.81 22.56 2.56
CA GLN A 230 -1.77 23.77 1.73
C GLN A 230 -2.63 23.64 0.47
N ASN A 231 -2.54 22.50 -0.23
CA ASN A 231 -3.31 22.28 -1.46
C ASN A 231 -4.82 22.28 -1.18
N SER A 232 -5.59 22.99 -2.01
CA SER A 232 -7.03 23.17 -1.78
C SER A 232 -7.85 21.89 -1.93
N GLU A 233 -7.50 21.00 -2.84
CA GLU A 233 -8.21 19.73 -3.02
C GLU A 233 -7.86 18.76 -1.88
N LEU A 234 -6.58 18.63 -1.52
CA LEU A 234 -6.18 17.83 -0.36
C LEU A 234 -6.74 18.38 0.96
N ARG A 235 -6.95 19.70 1.09
CA ARG A 235 -7.63 20.26 2.25
C ARG A 235 -9.09 19.83 2.32
N LYS A 236 -9.77 19.66 1.18
CA LYS A 236 -11.13 19.07 1.18
C LYS A 236 -11.09 17.63 1.66
N GLU A 237 -10.09 16.86 1.23
CA GLU A 237 -9.87 15.48 1.70
C GLU A 237 -9.63 15.42 3.22
N MET A 238 -8.74 16.27 3.75
CA MET A 238 -8.51 16.43 5.19
C MET A 238 -9.80 16.75 5.94
N ASN A 239 -10.58 17.70 5.44
CA ASN A 239 -11.84 18.09 6.08
C ASN A 239 -12.84 16.93 6.11
N SER A 240 -12.89 16.09 5.06
CA SER A 240 -13.74 14.89 5.05
C SER A 240 -13.33 13.88 6.13
N ILE A 241 -12.02 13.64 6.30
CA ILE A 241 -11.48 12.75 7.34
C ILE A 241 -11.85 13.26 8.74
N VAL A 242 -11.60 14.55 9.00
CA VAL A 242 -11.86 15.19 10.30
C VAL A 242 -13.36 15.24 10.59
N LEU A 243 -14.19 15.60 9.61
CA LEU A 243 -15.64 15.71 9.77
C LEU A 243 -16.30 14.37 10.08
N LEU A 244 -15.87 13.31 9.39
CA LEU A 244 -16.41 11.98 9.61
C LEU A 244 -15.81 11.28 10.84
N GLY A 245 -14.61 11.70 11.28
CA GLY A 245 -13.87 11.01 12.33
C GLY A 245 -13.45 9.60 11.92
N LYS A 246 -13.26 9.37 10.61
CA LYS A 246 -12.98 8.07 10.03
C LYS A 246 -11.73 8.07 9.16
N PHE A 247 -11.05 6.94 9.12
CA PHE A 247 -9.92 6.68 8.23
C PHE A 247 -10.12 5.37 7.43
N VAL A 248 -9.40 5.23 6.32
CA VAL A 248 -9.34 3.98 5.53
C VAL A 248 -7.89 3.67 5.19
N GLU A 249 -7.47 2.43 5.42
CA GLU A 249 -6.13 1.95 5.06
C GLU A 249 -6.05 1.68 3.56
N GLN A 250 -4.89 1.91 2.95
CA GLN A 250 -4.69 1.74 1.51
C GLN A 250 -5.04 0.31 1.07
N GLU A 251 -4.71 -0.70 1.88
CA GLU A 251 -5.01 -2.10 1.63
C GLU A 251 -6.52 -2.39 1.50
N GLN A 252 -7.39 -1.63 2.19
CA GLN A 252 -8.84 -1.81 2.11
C GLN A 252 -9.41 -1.51 0.73
N LEU A 253 -8.68 -0.71 -0.05
CA LEU A 253 -9.14 -0.17 -1.33
C LEU A 253 -8.49 -0.89 -2.51
N LEU A 254 -7.79 -2.00 -2.31
CA LEU A 254 -7.02 -2.68 -3.35
C LEU A 254 -7.89 -3.03 -4.57
N GLU A 255 -9.05 -3.67 -4.38
CA GLU A 255 -9.93 -4.07 -5.50
C GLU A 255 -10.46 -2.85 -6.29
N GLU A 256 -10.81 -1.76 -5.58
CA GLU A 256 -11.22 -0.49 -6.17
C GLU A 256 -10.07 0.17 -6.93
N TYR A 257 -8.86 0.16 -6.34
CA TYR A 257 -7.66 0.71 -6.96
C TYR A 257 -7.29 -0.04 -8.22
N GLU A 258 -7.35 -1.38 -8.25
CA GLU A 258 -7.03 -2.13 -9.47
C GLU A 258 -7.90 -1.66 -10.65
N GLN A 259 -9.20 -1.55 -10.46
CA GLN A 259 -10.12 -1.11 -11.51
C GLN A 259 -9.85 0.34 -11.94
N LEU A 260 -9.61 1.24 -10.97
CA LEU A 260 -9.41 2.66 -11.25
C LEU A 260 -8.04 2.95 -11.86
N ILE A 261 -7.00 2.24 -11.44
CA ILE A 261 -5.66 2.31 -12.02
C ILE A 261 -5.73 1.85 -13.47
N GLU A 262 -6.32 0.67 -13.74
CA GLU A 262 -6.43 0.15 -15.09
C GLU A 262 -7.15 1.15 -16.02
N ALA A 263 -8.28 1.70 -15.57
CA ALA A 263 -9.02 2.70 -16.32
C ALA A 263 -8.23 4.00 -16.56
N TRP A 264 -7.48 4.46 -15.55
CA TRP A 264 -6.69 5.69 -15.66
C TRP A 264 -5.50 5.53 -16.63
N LEU A 265 -4.81 4.39 -16.57
CA LEU A 265 -3.70 4.07 -17.45
C LEU A 265 -4.15 4.00 -18.92
N LYS A 266 -5.28 3.34 -19.21
CA LYS A 266 -5.83 3.20 -20.58
C LYS A 266 -6.37 4.50 -21.20
N LYS A 267 -6.67 5.52 -20.40
CA LYS A 267 -7.38 6.73 -20.86
C LYS A 267 -6.64 7.54 -21.95
N ASP A 268 -5.35 7.31 -22.15
CA ASP A 268 -4.53 8.03 -23.14
C ASP A 268 -4.12 7.18 -24.36
N ASP A 269 -4.47 5.89 -24.40
CA ASP A 269 -4.22 4.99 -25.55
C ASP A 269 -5.34 5.05 -26.61
N LEU A 270 -6.30 5.97 -26.45
CA LEU A 270 -7.48 6.13 -27.31
C LEU A 270 -7.36 7.27 -28.35
N PHE A 271 -6.13 7.69 -28.69
CA PHE A 271 -5.89 8.67 -29.76
C PHE A 271 -4.81 8.20 -30.74
#